data_AF-A0A232FH30-F1
#
_entry.id   AF-A0A232FH30-F1
#
_cell.length_a   1.000
_cell.length_b   1.000
_cell.length_c   1.000
_cell.angle_alpha   90.00
_cell.angle_beta   90.00
_cell.angle_gamma   90.00
#
_symmetry.space_group_name_H-M   'P 1'
#
loop_
_entity.id
_entity.type
_entity.pdbx_description
1 polymer ?
#
loop_
_entity_poly.entity_id
_entity_poly.type
_entity_poly.pdbx_seq_one_letter_code
_entity_poly.pdbx_strand_id
1 'polypeptide(L)'
;MKTTAINSSIGAYRISKKDLYIDINAVSDLHAIRKSNTKLSICACLTLENMEVSFQKYSKHTGFEYLNQLADHVDSIGHVAMRNIGTIAGNLMLKHQHREFQSDLFLILETVGAEIHVLESKGSNIVLNFRDFLEIDMRYKLIYSVVLPRLK
;
A
#
# COMPACT_ATOMS: atom_id res chain seq x y z
N MET A 1 -18.85 7.69 -0.94
CA MET A 1 -17.69 7.60 -1.86
C MET A 1 -16.65 6.72 -1.20
N LYS A 2 -16.36 5.54 -1.76
CA LYS A 2 -15.24 4.68 -1.32
C LYS A 2 -14.24 4.69 -2.46
N THR A 3 -13.20 5.52 -2.38
CA THR A 3 -12.11 5.58 -3.34
C THR A 3 -11.31 4.29 -3.24
N THR A 4 -11.58 3.38 -4.17
CA THR A 4 -10.79 2.15 -4.31
C THR A 4 -9.82 2.45 -5.44
N ALA A 5 -8.52 2.45 -5.16
CA ALA A 5 -7.53 2.36 -6.22
C ALA A 5 -7.80 1.04 -6.96
N ILE A 6 -8.36 1.16 -8.16
CA ILE A 6 -8.60 0.08 -9.13
C ILE A 6 -7.20 -0.48 -9.47
N ASN A 7 -6.86 -1.78 -9.44
CA ASN A 7 -7.58 -2.98 -9.83
C ASN A 7 -6.88 -4.20 -9.17
N SER A 8 -7.47 -5.00 -8.28
CA SER A 8 -6.80 -6.23 -7.80
C SER A 8 -7.69 -7.31 -7.17
N SER A 9 -8.97 -7.04 -6.91
CA SER A 9 -9.87 -8.00 -6.25
C SER A 9 -10.76 -8.80 -7.20
N ILE A 10 -10.44 -8.81 -8.51
CA ILE A 10 -11.26 -9.48 -9.54
C ILE A 10 -11.33 -11.02 -9.35
N GLY A 11 -10.42 -11.64 -8.59
CA GLY A 11 -10.35 -13.11 -8.48
C GLY A 11 -11.13 -13.76 -7.32
N ALA A 12 -11.27 -13.11 -6.16
CA ALA A 12 -11.71 -13.79 -4.92
C ALA A 12 -12.97 -13.22 -4.27
N TYR A 13 -13.24 -11.92 -4.43
CA TYR A 13 -14.35 -11.24 -3.76
C TYR A 13 -15.20 -10.48 -4.77
N ARG A 14 -16.51 -10.75 -4.80
CA ARG A 14 -17.46 -10.04 -5.65
C ARG A 14 -17.48 -8.55 -5.27
N ILE A 15 -16.98 -7.70 -6.15
CA ILE A 15 -17.12 -6.25 -6.03
C ILE A 15 -18.61 -5.94 -6.20
N SER A 16 -19.29 -5.47 -5.14
CA SER A 16 -20.63 -4.90 -5.28
C SER A 16 -20.55 -3.75 -6.28
N LYS A 17 -21.42 -3.72 -7.31
CA LYS A 17 -21.44 -2.68 -8.34
C LYS A 17 -21.42 -1.30 -7.66
N LYS A 18 -20.36 -0.51 -7.91
CA LYS A 18 -20.25 0.88 -7.42
C LYS A 18 -20.63 1.82 -8.55
N ASP A 19 -21.39 2.86 -8.22
CA ASP A 19 -21.90 3.83 -9.20
C ASP A 19 -20.86 4.89 -9.58
N LEU A 20 -19.73 4.99 -8.86
CA LEU A 20 -18.71 6.01 -9.05
C LEU A 20 -17.30 5.43 -8.88
N TYR A 21 -16.46 5.67 -9.88
CA TYR A 21 -15.03 5.37 -9.88
C TYR A 21 -14.27 6.69 -10.02
N ILE A 22 -13.20 6.84 -9.24
CA ILE A 22 -12.30 7.99 -9.34
C ILE A 22 -10.95 7.44 -9.77
N ASP A 23 -10.58 7.76 -11.01
CA ASP A 23 -9.25 7.48 -11.50
C ASP A 23 -8.29 8.55 -10.98
N ILE A 24 -7.32 8.12 -10.17
CA ILE A 24 -6.30 8.98 -9.57
C ILE A 24 -4.94 8.82 -10.25
N ASN A 25 -4.84 8.01 -11.32
CA ASN A 25 -3.58 7.75 -12.02
C ASN A 25 -2.98 9.01 -12.66
N ALA A 26 -3.80 10.03 -12.93
CA ALA A 26 -3.38 11.28 -13.58
C ALA A 26 -2.68 12.28 -12.63
N VAL A 27 -2.65 12.05 -11.31
CA VAL A 27 -1.97 12.94 -10.37
C VAL A 27 -0.51 12.51 -10.23
N SER A 28 0.41 13.29 -10.77
CA SER A 28 1.85 12.94 -10.82
C SER A 28 2.48 12.72 -9.44
N ASP A 29 1.95 13.37 -8.39
CA ASP A 29 2.38 13.15 -7.01
C ASP A 29 1.95 11.77 -6.44
N LEU A 30 0.97 11.10 -7.07
CA LEU A 30 0.48 9.76 -6.70
C LEU A 30 1.26 8.62 -7.36
N HIS A 31 2.44 8.88 -7.90
CA HIS A 31 3.43 7.85 -8.30
C HIS A 31 4.80 8.06 -7.65
N ALA A 32 4.88 8.99 -6.68
CA ALA A 32 6.15 9.39 -6.10
C ALA A 32 6.66 8.37 -5.08
N ILE A 33 7.93 7.99 -5.22
CA ILE A 33 8.72 7.36 -4.16
C ILE A 33 9.66 8.42 -3.61
N ARG A 34 9.60 8.67 -2.30
CA ARG A 34 10.37 9.73 -1.64
C ARG A 34 11.17 9.14 -0.49
N LYS A 35 12.50 9.19 -0.61
CA LYS A 35 13.42 8.75 0.44
C LYS A 35 13.95 9.96 1.21
N SER A 36 13.93 9.88 2.53
CA SER A 36 14.66 10.79 3.42
C SER A 36 15.80 10.03 4.14
N ASN A 37 16.47 10.69 5.08
CA ASN A 37 17.49 10.04 5.92
C ASN A 37 16.90 9.06 6.94
N THR A 38 15.59 9.15 7.20
CA THR A 38 14.93 8.41 8.28
C THR A 38 13.72 7.60 7.83
N LYS A 39 13.17 7.87 6.64
CA LYS A 39 11.97 7.21 6.12
C LYS A 39 12.04 6.99 4.61
N LEU A 40 11.34 5.96 4.13
CA LEU A 40 11.04 5.73 2.72
C LEU A 40 9.52 5.76 2.53
N SER A 41 9.02 6.73 1.79
CA SER A 41 7.60 6.85 1.45
C SER A 41 7.36 6.27 0.06
N ILE A 42 6.47 5.29 -0.05
CA ILE A 42 6.07 4.63 -1.29
C ILE A 42 4.60 4.95 -1.54
N CYS A 43 4.27 5.45 -2.74
CA CYS A 43 2.89 5.71 -3.08
C CYS A 43 2.08 4.42 -3.12
N ALA A 44 0.89 4.44 -2.50
CA ALA A 44 0.04 3.27 -2.38
C ALA A 44 -0.67 2.89 -3.71
N CYS A 45 -0.61 3.75 -4.74
CA CYS A 45 -1.10 3.43 -6.09
C CYS A 45 -0.14 2.55 -6.89
N LEU A 46 1.12 2.39 -6.43
CA LEU A 46 2.08 1.52 -7.10
C LEU A 46 1.64 0.06 -7.02
N THR A 47 2.03 -0.67 -8.06
CA THR A 47 1.85 -2.12 -8.12
C THR A 47 2.78 -2.81 -7.13
N LEU A 48 2.48 -4.06 -6.76
CA LEU A 48 3.36 -4.85 -5.88
C LEU A 48 4.71 -5.11 -6.55
N GLU A 49 4.71 -5.31 -7.87
CA GLU A 49 5.94 -5.40 -8.68
C GLU A 49 6.80 -4.13 -8.53
N ASN A 50 6.20 -2.95 -8.71
CA ASN A 50 6.94 -1.69 -8.59
C ASN A 50 7.41 -1.43 -7.14
N MET A 51 6.68 -1.94 -6.15
CA MET A 51 7.09 -1.91 -4.74
C MET A 51 8.32 -2.78 -4.51
N GLU A 52 8.34 -4.00 -5.04
CA GLU A 52 9.47 -4.92 -4.97
C GLU A 52 10.73 -4.29 -5.57
N VAL A 53 10.64 -3.78 -6.81
CA VAL A 53 11.74 -3.09 -7.49
C VAL A 53 12.24 -1.89 -6.68
N SER A 54 11.32 -1.17 -6.03
CA SER A 54 11.68 -0.05 -5.15
C SER A 54 12.42 -0.54 -3.91
N PHE A 55 11.98 -1.64 -3.29
CA PHE A 55 12.65 -2.24 -2.15
C PHE A 55 14.07 -2.71 -2.50
N GLN A 56 14.26 -3.40 -3.62
CA GLN A 56 15.59 -3.82 -4.10
C GLN A 56 16.50 -2.63 -4.40
N LYS A 57 15.94 -1.53 -4.92
CA LYS A 57 16.69 -0.29 -5.18
C LYS A 57 17.15 0.37 -3.88
N TYR A 58 16.24 0.53 -2.91
CA TYR A 58 16.50 1.29 -1.70
C TYR A 58 17.19 0.48 -0.59
N SER A 59 17.24 -0.85 -0.71
CA SER A 59 17.96 -1.73 0.23
C SER A 59 19.46 -1.46 0.29
N LYS A 60 20.03 -0.83 -0.74
CA LYS A 60 21.45 -0.44 -0.79
C LYS A 60 21.78 0.77 0.09
N HIS A 61 20.78 1.40 0.72
CA HIS A 61 20.97 2.57 1.58
C HIS A 61 21.02 2.17 3.06
N THR A 62 21.91 2.84 3.81
CA THR A 62 22.12 2.59 5.24
C THR A 62 20.82 2.67 6.05
N GLY A 63 20.54 1.60 6.79
CA GLY A 63 19.36 1.41 7.64
C GLY A 63 18.08 1.05 6.87
N PHE A 64 18.18 0.72 5.58
CA PHE A 64 17.09 0.21 4.74
C PHE A 64 17.41 -1.17 4.15
N GLU A 65 18.48 -1.82 4.58
CA GLU A 65 18.94 -3.12 4.08
C GLU A 65 17.86 -4.21 4.19
N TYR A 66 17.04 -4.14 5.25
CA TYR A 66 15.90 -5.01 5.48
C TYR A 66 14.88 -5.01 4.33
N LEU A 67 14.84 -3.94 3.52
CA LEU A 67 13.98 -3.88 2.33
C LEU A 67 14.30 -5.01 1.34
N ASN A 68 15.53 -5.52 1.30
CA ASN A 68 15.85 -6.65 0.41
C ASN A 68 15.03 -7.88 0.78
N GLN A 69 14.91 -8.17 2.08
CA GLN A 69 14.10 -9.29 2.56
C GLN A 69 12.61 -9.03 2.34
N LEU A 70 12.15 -7.78 2.46
CA LEU A 70 10.77 -7.43 2.10
C LEU A 70 10.51 -7.62 0.60
N ALA A 71 11.48 -7.36 -0.27
CA ALA A 71 11.34 -7.62 -1.70
C ALA A 71 11.11 -9.11 -1.96
N ASP A 72 11.91 -10.00 -1.35
CA ASP A 72 11.75 -11.44 -1.47
C ASP A 72 10.35 -11.91 -0.99
N HIS A 73 9.85 -11.31 0.09
CA HIS A 73 8.49 -11.56 0.56
C HIS A 73 7.43 -11.07 -0.43
N VAL A 74 7.59 -9.89 -1.02
CA VAL A 74 6.66 -9.34 -2.01
C VAL A 74 6.64 -10.19 -3.28
N ASP A 75 7.78 -10.66 -3.76
CA ASP A 75 7.88 -11.55 -4.93
C ASP A 75 7.14 -12.89 -4.69
N SER A 76 7.07 -13.32 -3.43
CA SER A 76 6.33 -14.53 -3.05
C SER A 76 4.81 -14.34 -2.96
N ILE A 77 4.30 -13.10 -3.08
CA ILE A 77 2.86 -12.82 -2.99
C ILE A 77 2.16 -13.21 -4.30
N GLY A 78 1.42 -14.31 -4.25
CA GLY A 78 0.54 -14.76 -5.33
C GLY A 78 1.27 -14.98 -6.66
N HIS A 79 0.52 -14.90 -7.76
CA HIS A 79 1.07 -15.09 -9.10
C HIS A 79 1.59 -13.76 -9.68
N VAL A 80 2.63 -13.79 -10.53
CA VAL A 80 3.25 -12.61 -11.17
C VAL A 80 2.21 -11.65 -11.78
N ALA A 81 1.24 -12.16 -12.54
CA ALA A 81 0.18 -11.36 -13.14
C ALA A 81 -0.66 -10.58 -12.10
N MET A 82 -0.86 -11.15 -10.91
CA MET A 82 -1.54 -10.47 -9.81
C MET A 82 -0.69 -9.35 -9.23
N ARG A 83 0.64 -9.51 -9.14
CA ARG A 83 1.53 -8.45 -8.65
C ARG A 83 1.67 -7.29 -9.63
N ASN A 84 1.63 -7.59 -10.93
CA ASN A 84 1.74 -6.59 -12.00
C ASN A 84 0.53 -5.66 -12.08
N ILE A 85 -0.64 -6.12 -11.64
CA ILE A 85 -1.89 -5.35 -11.67
C ILE A 85 -2.27 -4.92 -10.23
N GLY A 86 -1.83 -5.69 -9.24
CA GLY A 86 -2.09 -5.55 -7.82
C GLY A 86 -1.51 -4.27 -7.23
N THR A 87 -2.32 -3.37 -6.65
CA THR A 87 -1.78 -2.17 -5.99
C THR A 87 -1.65 -2.36 -4.48
N ILE A 88 -0.74 -1.60 -3.86
CA ILE A 88 -0.57 -1.59 -2.40
C ILE A 88 -1.88 -1.19 -1.70
N ALA A 89 -2.49 -0.09 -2.13
CA ALA A 89 -3.77 0.38 -1.60
C ALA A 89 -4.89 -0.65 -1.80
N GLY A 90 -4.95 -1.31 -2.96
CA GLY A 90 -5.92 -2.36 -3.24
C GLY A 90 -5.79 -3.54 -2.29
N ASN A 91 -4.56 -4.00 -2.05
CA ASN A 91 -4.28 -5.10 -1.13
C ASN A 91 -4.64 -4.73 0.33
N LEU A 92 -4.23 -3.54 0.80
CA LEU A 92 -4.56 -3.06 2.15
C LEU A 92 -6.08 -2.85 2.34
N MET A 93 -6.77 -2.30 1.35
CA MET A 93 -8.23 -2.13 1.40
C MET A 93 -8.97 -3.47 1.38
N LEU A 94 -8.43 -4.49 0.72
CA LEU A 94 -9.01 -5.84 0.76
C LEU A 94 -8.95 -6.40 2.18
N LYS A 95 -7.80 -6.28 2.86
CA LYS A 95 -7.64 -6.65 4.27
C LYS A 95 -8.55 -5.85 5.21
N HIS A 96 -8.73 -4.56 4.93
CA HIS A 96 -9.62 -3.68 5.69
C HIS A 96 -11.09 -4.13 5.61
N GLN A 97 -11.56 -4.40 4.39
CA GLN A 97 -12.95 -4.76 4.12
C GLN A 97 -13.27 -6.21 4.50
N HIS A 98 -12.29 -7.10 4.39
CA HIS A 98 -12.39 -8.53 4.65
C HIS A 98 -11.32 -8.90 5.67
N ARG A 99 -11.66 -8.83 6.96
CA ARG A 99 -10.70 -9.04 8.06
C ARG A 99 -10.09 -10.45 8.03
N GLU A 100 -10.81 -11.42 7.47
CA GLU A 100 -10.38 -12.79 7.25
C GLU A 100 -9.36 -12.95 6.12
N PHE A 101 -9.24 -11.97 5.23
CA PHE A 101 -8.25 -12.00 4.15
C PHE A 101 -6.84 -12.09 4.74
N GLN A 102 -6.08 -13.10 4.31
CA GLN A 102 -4.69 -13.28 4.70
C GLN A 102 -3.83 -12.43 3.76
N SER A 103 -3.46 -11.24 4.23
CA SER A 103 -2.60 -10.32 3.48
C SER A 103 -1.17 -10.41 4.01
N ASP A 104 -0.30 -11.09 3.26
CA ASP A 104 1.13 -11.13 3.55
C ASP A 104 1.74 -9.73 3.49
N LEU A 105 1.30 -8.90 2.53
CA LEU A 105 1.73 -7.51 2.42
C LEU A 105 1.43 -6.71 3.69
N PHE A 106 0.21 -6.83 4.22
CA PHE A 106 -0.18 -6.18 5.47
C PHE A 106 0.72 -6.64 6.61
N LEU A 107 0.95 -7.95 6.72
CA LEU A 107 1.73 -8.54 7.80
C LEU A 107 3.19 -8.07 7.79
N ILE A 108 3.86 -8.12 6.63
CA ILE A 108 5.28 -7.73 6.55
C ILE A 108 5.46 -6.23 6.81
N LEU A 109 4.52 -5.39 6.36
CA LEU A 109 4.56 -3.95 6.60
C LEU A 109 4.27 -3.60 8.06
N GLU A 110 3.31 -4.27 8.70
CA GLU A 110 3.07 -4.12 10.14
C GLU A 110 4.32 -4.53 10.94
N THR A 111 4.97 -5.63 10.54
CA THR A 111 6.14 -6.19 11.24
C THR A 111 7.31 -5.20 11.29
N VAL A 112 7.55 -4.46 10.21
CA VAL A 112 8.63 -3.45 10.16
C VAL A 112 8.22 -2.08 10.72
N GLY A 113 7.03 -1.98 11.31
CA GLY A 113 6.53 -0.74 11.90
C GLY A 113 6.25 0.35 10.87
N ALA A 114 5.80 -0.03 9.67
CA ALA A 114 5.41 0.95 8.67
C ALA A 114 4.15 1.74 9.10
N GLU A 115 4.01 2.93 8.54
CA GLU A 115 2.85 3.80 8.72
C GLU A 115 2.02 3.83 7.43
N ILE A 116 0.69 3.83 7.57
CA ILE A 116 -0.24 4.05 6.47
C ILE A 116 -0.69 5.50 6.53
N HIS A 117 -0.46 6.23 5.44
CA HIS A 117 -0.92 7.60 5.35
C HIS A 117 -2.19 7.68 4.51
N VAL A 118 -3.21 8.32 5.09
CA VAL A 118 -4.55 8.43 4.53
C VAL A 118 -4.89 9.91 4.34
N LEU A 119 -5.46 10.25 3.20
CA LEU A 119 -5.97 11.59 2.90
C LEU A 119 -7.49 11.59 3.02
N GLU A 120 -8.03 12.54 3.79
CA GLU A 120 -9.48 12.80 3.83
C GLU A 120 -9.90 13.85 2.80
N SER A 121 -11.18 13.86 2.44
CA SER A 121 -11.79 14.85 1.52
C SER A 121 -11.55 16.31 1.89
N LYS A 122 -11.24 16.63 3.15
CA LYS A 122 -10.95 18.00 3.62
C LYS A 122 -9.48 18.40 3.44
N GLY A 123 -8.66 17.54 2.85
CA GLY A 123 -7.22 17.75 2.66
C GLY A 123 -6.36 17.41 3.88
N SER A 124 -6.95 16.88 4.96
CA SER A 124 -6.22 16.46 6.14
C SER A 124 -5.54 15.11 5.94
N ASN A 125 -4.26 15.05 6.30
CA ASN A 125 -3.48 13.81 6.33
C ASN A 125 -3.59 13.14 7.69
N ILE A 126 -3.90 11.85 7.69
CA ILE A 126 -3.95 11.00 8.87
C ILE A 126 -2.83 9.97 8.73
N VAL A 127 -2.02 9.83 9.78
CA VAL A 127 -1.00 8.80 9.88
C VAL A 127 -1.52 7.72 10.82
N LEU A 128 -1.57 6.49 10.34
CA LEU A 128 -2.12 5.34 11.06
C LEU A 128 -1.06 4.24 11.13
N ASN A 129 -1.01 3.53 12.27
CA ASN A 129 -0.43 2.20 12.26
C ASN A 129 -1.43 1.20 11.64
N PHE A 130 -0.97 -0.03 11.43
CA PHE A 130 -1.76 -1.06 10.75
C PHE A 130 -3.00 -1.50 11.54
N ARG A 131 -2.95 -1.46 12.88
CA ARG A 131 -4.10 -1.82 13.74
C ARG A 131 -5.18 -0.74 13.70
N ASP A 132 -4.79 0.52 13.86
CA ASP A 132 -5.72 1.66 13.80
C ASP A 132 -6.33 1.80 12.40
N PHE A 133 -5.56 1.49 11.36
CA PHE A 133 -6.06 1.44 9.99
C PHE A 133 -7.21 0.44 9.84
N LEU A 134 -7.14 -0.72 10.50
CA LEU A 134 -8.24 -1.68 10.41
C LEU A 134 -9.55 -1.12 10.98
N GLU A 135 -9.49 -0.33 12.04
CA GLU A 135 -10.66 0.19 12.77
C GLU A 135 -11.28 1.46 12.16
N ILE A 136 -10.53 2.23 11.37
CA ILE A 136 -11.04 3.48 10.80
C ILE A 136 -12.07 3.25 9.69
N ASP A 137 -13.07 4.12 9.61
CA ASP A 137 -13.98 4.18 8.46
C ASP A 137 -13.31 4.85 7.25
N MET A 138 -13.04 4.07 6.20
CA MET A 138 -12.43 4.51 4.95
C MET A 138 -13.41 5.18 3.95
N ARG A 139 -14.67 5.46 4.34
CA ARG A 139 -15.57 6.28 3.52
C ARG A 139 -15.01 7.70 3.37
N TYR A 140 -14.96 8.18 2.12
CA TYR A 140 -14.43 9.49 1.71
C TYR A 140 -12.94 9.70 2.02
N LYS A 141 -12.19 8.59 2.12
CA LYS A 141 -10.74 8.59 2.40
C LYS A 141 -10.00 7.73 1.39
N LEU A 142 -8.77 8.10 1.09
CA LEU A 142 -7.88 7.32 0.23
C LEU A 142 -6.55 7.06 0.93
N ILE A 143 -6.00 5.87 0.73
CA ILE A 143 -4.62 5.55 1.12
C ILE A 143 -3.71 6.16 0.07
N TYR A 144 -2.82 7.08 0.46
CA TYR A 144 -1.94 7.73 -0.51
C TYR A 144 -0.51 7.20 -0.45
N SER A 145 -0.01 6.77 0.71
CA SER A 145 1.33 6.18 0.82
C SER A 145 1.46 5.23 2.00
N VAL A 146 2.42 4.31 1.88
CA VAL A 146 2.98 3.56 2.99
C VAL A 146 4.38 4.10 3.27
N VAL A 147 4.70 4.32 4.54
CA VAL A 147 5.97 4.94 4.94
C VAL A 147 6.74 3.98 5.84
N LEU A 148 7.91 3.58 5.38
CA LEU A 148 8.78 2.63 6.06
C LEU A 148 9.89 3.37 6.83
N PRO A 149 10.17 3.00 8.09
CA PRO A 149 11.21 3.63 8.89
C PRO A 149 12.60 3.15 8.49
N ARG A 150 13.62 3.95 8.76
CA ARG A 150 15.00 3.46 8.82
C ARG A 150 15.16 2.60 10.08
N LEU A 151 15.65 1.37 9.93
CA LEU A 151 16.03 0.51 11.05
C LEU A 151 17.52 0.68 11.37
N LYS A 152 17.90 0.40 12.61
CA LYS A 152 19.30 0.46 13.08
C LYS A 152 19.98 -0.88 12.90
#